data_AF-A0A6B1EF85-F1
#
_entry.id   AF-A0A6B1EF85-F1
#
_cell.length_a   1.000
_cell.length_b   1.000
_cell.length_c   1.000
_cell.angle_alpha   90.00
_cell.angle_beta   90.00
_cell.angle_gamma   90.00
#
_symmetry.space_group_name_H-M   'P 1'
#
loop_
_entity.id
_entity.type
_entity.pdbx_description
1 polymer ?
#
loop_
_entity_poly.entity_id
_entity_poly.type
_entity_poly.pdbx_seq_one_letter_code
_entity_poly.pdbx_strand_id
1 'polypeptide(L)'
;MDSTAVRAASVTIRISSPDAAAVSAGSAAGASVGAAVSVTDLILPRAHGPSCGRFVRSRYGAGMTSKTSFLIDDGVAVLLLDDGKANAVGYDTLEAIDAALETAEQDAGALVISGREGRFSAGFDLSVIGEGPEAAQALVAAGARTAARIYGAQVPVVAACTGHALAFGAIMLLSSDVRIGADVEAKIGLTEVSIGMPLPIFAIELARDRLSPRHFTAATSLATVFSPRGAVEAGYLDEVVAAEDLHEAALERAGALAGHVRRTAFGLTRRTTREETIDRILSTLDEDIKSFGVLD
;
A
#
# COMPACT_ATOMS: atom_id res chain seq x y z
N MET A 1 26.87 -31.42 -49.31
CA MET A 1 25.94 -30.42 -48.75
C MET A 1 25.64 -30.90 -47.34
N ASP A 2 26.56 -30.82 -46.37
CA ASP A 2 27.06 -29.64 -45.64
C ASP A 2 25.92 -28.80 -45.06
N SER A 3 25.50 -29.07 -43.80
CA SER A 3 25.79 -28.36 -42.54
C SER A 3 25.23 -26.92 -42.51
N THR A 4 24.48 -26.49 -41.49
CA THR A 4 25.01 -26.22 -40.15
C THR A 4 23.88 -26.13 -39.12
N ALA A 5 24.03 -26.83 -38.00
CA ALA A 5 23.24 -26.67 -36.79
C ALA A 5 23.97 -25.70 -35.85
N VAL A 6 23.28 -24.67 -35.34
CA VAL A 6 23.83 -23.77 -34.32
C VAL A 6 23.44 -24.31 -32.95
N ARG A 7 24.45 -24.80 -32.23
CA ARG A 7 24.40 -25.21 -30.82
C ARG A 7 24.20 -23.99 -29.92
N ALA A 8 23.25 -24.05 -29.01
CA ALA A 8 23.22 -23.18 -27.84
C ALA A 8 24.32 -23.63 -26.86
N ALA A 9 25.28 -22.74 -26.60
CA ALA A 9 26.35 -22.95 -25.64
C ALA A 9 25.80 -22.79 -24.21
N SER A 10 25.87 -23.84 -23.40
CA SER A 10 25.65 -23.76 -21.96
C SER A 10 26.88 -23.17 -21.29
N VAL A 11 26.75 -21.99 -20.68
CA VAL A 11 27.77 -21.40 -19.82
C VAL A 11 27.67 -22.05 -18.44
N THR A 12 28.58 -22.98 -18.13
CA THR A 12 28.73 -23.57 -16.80
C THR A 12 29.65 -22.69 -15.96
N ILE A 13 29.10 -21.91 -15.03
CA ILE A 13 29.90 -21.22 -14.00
C ILE A 13 30.37 -22.27 -13.00
N ARG A 14 31.67 -22.59 -13.01
CA ARG A 14 32.34 -23.35 -11.95
C ARG A 14 32.57 -22.41 -10.76
N ILE A 15 31.89 -22.66 -9.65
CA ILE A 15 32.28 -22.12 -8.36
C ILE A 15 33.29 -23.10 -7.76
N SER A 16 34.58 -22.77 -7.84
CA SER A 16 35.62 -23.42 -7.05
C SER A 16 35.54 -22.89 -5.62
N SER A 17 35.15 -23.74 -4.66
CA SER A 17 35.40 -23.49 -3.24
C SER A 17 36.79 -24.05 -2.90
N PRO A 18 37.61 -23.34 -2.10
CA PRO A 18 38.57 -24.00 -1.23
C PRO A 18 37.86 -24.46 0.05
N ASP A 19 38.38 -25.53 0.61
CA ASP A 19 38.19 -26.09 1.95
C ASP A 19 36.86 -26.75 2.32
N ALA A 20 36.85 -28.06 2.06
CA ALA A 20 36.09 -29.06 2.80
C ALA A 20 36.98 -29.74 3.85
N ALA A 21 36.52 -29.72 5.11
CA ALA A 21 36.78 -30.72 6.16
C ALA A 21 35.78 -30.44 7.30
N ALA A 22 35.10 -31.36 7.97
CA ALA A 22 34.94 -32.81 7.88
C ALA A 22 33.75 -33.20 8.80
N VAL A 23 32.92 -34.17 8.35
CA VAL A 23 32.32 -35.30 9.12
C VAL A 23 31.34 -35.01 10.29
N SER A 24 30.06 -35.36 10.12
CA SER A 24 29.47 -36.64 10.60
C SER A 24 27.96 -36.70 10.39
N ALA A 25 27.48 -37.92 10.14
CA ALA A 25 26.09 -38.27 9.87
C ALA A 25 25.27 -38.40 11.17
N GLY A 26 23.98 -38.00 11.10
CA GLY A 26 23.01 -38.21 12.16
C GLY A 26 21.57 -38.00 11.68
N SER A 27 20.91 -39.12 11.39
CA SER A 27 19.47 -39.43 11.48
C SER A 27 18.39 -38.38 11.16
N ALA A 28 17.49 -38.81 10.27
CA ALA A 28 16.26 -38.15 9.84
C ALA A 28 15.29 -37.78 10.97
N ALA A 29 14.69 -36.59 10.85
CA ALA A 29 13.33 -36.28 11.27
C ALA A 29 12.77 -35.22 10.30
N GLY A 30 11.66 -35.55 9.64
CA GLY A 30 11.09 -34.75 8.56
C GLY A 30 10.61 -33.38 9.03
N ALA A 31 11.19 -32.34 8.44
CA ALA A 31 10.57 -31.02 8.38
C ALA A 31 9.74 -30.98 7.10
N SER A 32 8.42 -30.93 7.24
CA SER A 32 7.49 -30.62 6.15
C SER A 32 7.92 -29.29 5.53
N VAL A 33 8.30 -29.32 4.26
CA VAL A 33 8.57 -28.12 3.45
C VAL A 33 7.23 -27.37 3.34
N GLY A 34 7.08 -26.30 4.10
CA GLY A 34 5.94 -25.39 3.97
C GLY A 34 5.86 -24.87 2.55
N ALA A 35 4.67 -24.95 1.95
CA ALA A 35 4.41 -24.48 0.60
C ALA A 35 4.82 -23.02 0.43
N ALA A 36 5.44 -22.70 -0.70
CA ALA A 36 5.70 -21.33 -1.11
C ALA A 36 4.37 -20.62 -1.36
N VAL A 37 4.20 -19.41 -0.82
CA VAL A 37 3.02 -18.56 -1.04
C VAL A 37 3.46 -17.46 -2.00
N SER A 38 2.92 -17.46 -3.22
CA SER A 38 3.07 -16.35 -4.17
C SER A 38 2.35 -15.09 -3.66
N VAL A 39 2.72 -13.90 -4.14
CA VAL A 39 1.93 -12.67 -3.94
C VAL A 39 0.48 -12.90 -4.34
N THR A 40 0.27 -13.60 -5.45
CA THR A 40 -1.04 -14.03 -5.93
C THR A 40 -1.75 -14.97 -4.95
N ASP A 41 -1.02 -15.87 -4.27
CA ASP A 41 -1.59 -16.82 -3.31
C ASP A 41 -1.93 -16.17 -1.96
N LEU A 42 -1.19 -15.12 -1.57
CA LEU A 42 -1.50 -14.32 -0.38
C LEU A 42 -2.75 -13.46 -0.60
N ILE A 43 -2.95 -13.00 -1.83
CA ILE A 43 -4.00 -12.05 -2.20
C ILE A 43 -5.28 -12.77 -2.69
N LEU A 44 -5.18 -13.94 -3.32
CA LEU A 44 -6.30 -14.73 -3.84
C LEU A 44 -6.14 -16.22 -3.46
N PRO A 45 -6.81 -16.73 -2.41
CA PRO A 45 -6.73 -18.15 -2.09
C PRO A 45 -7.67 -18.97 -3.01
N ARG A 46 -7.22 -19.40 -4.20
CA ARG A 46 -7.39 -20.80 -4.72
C ARG A 46 -6.94 -21.11 -6.18
N ALA A 47 -6.19 -22.23 -6.26
CA ALA A 47 -6.20 -23.38 -7.19
C ALA A 47 -5.71 -23.31 -8.67
N HIS A 48 -4.55 -23.99 -8.88
CA HIS A 48 -4.04 -24.75 -10.05
C HIS A 48 -3.07 -24.10 -11.06
N GLY A 49 -1.88 -24.72 -11.21
CA GLY A 49 -1.11 -24.84 -12.47
C GLY A 49 0.34 -24.29 -12.43
N PRO A 50 1.37 -25.05 -12.89
CA PRO A 50 2.77 -24.68 -12.68
C PRO A 50 3.33 -23.84 -13.84
N SER A 51 3.82 -22.64 -13.54
CA SER A 51 4.84 -21.99 -14.39
C SER A 51 5.94 -21.37 -13.54
N CYS A 52 7.04 -22.11 -13.54
CA CYS A 52 8.41 -21.77 -13.21
C CYS A 52 8.76 -20.28 -13.13
N GLY A 53 9.00 -19.79 -11.90
CA GLY A 53 9.83 -18.64 -11.58
C GLY A 53 10.77 -19.05 -10.44
N ARG A 54 12.08 -18.83 -10.61
CA ARG A 54 13.09 -19.25 -9.64
C ARG A 54 13.08 -18.31 -8.43
N PHE A 55 12.29 -18.64 -7.40
CA PHE A 55 12.22 -17.87 -6.16
C PHE A 55 13.55 -17.88 -5.39
N VAL A 56 14.07 -16.70 -5.12
CA VAL A 56 15.07 -16.48 -4.07
C VAL A 56 14.30 -16.33 -2.76
N ARG A 57 14.52 -17.23 -1.80
CA ARG A 57 14.07 -17.00 -0.42
C ARG A 57 14.70 -15.71 0.09
N SER A 58 13.91 -14.65 0.27
CA SER A 58 14.36 -13.43 0.93
C SER A 58 14.71 -13.72 2.39
N ARG A 59 15.77 -13.06 2.87
CA ARG A 59 16.35 -13.22 4.22
C ARG A 59 15.67 -12.36 5.29
N TYR A 60 14.53 -11.73 4.99
CA TYR A 60 13.81 -10.88 5.95
C TYR A 60 12.38 -11.39 6.14
N GLY A 61 12.01 -11.59 7.40
CA GLY A 61 10.84 -12.35 7.83
C GLY A 61 9.52 -11.69 7.49
N ALA A 62 8.52 -12.52 7.18
CA ALA A 62 7.12 -12.11 7.10
C ALA A 62 6.69 -11.51 8.44
N GLY A 63 6.53 -10.19 8.51
CA GLY A 63 5.79 -9.54 9.57
C GLY A 63 4.30 -9.76 9.32
N MET A 64 3.71 -10.75 10.00
CA MET A 64 2.27 -10.99 9.96
C MET A 64 1.65 -10.52 11.27
N THR A 65 0.71 -9.59 11.19
CA THR A 65 -0.26 -9.39 12.26
C THR A 65 -1.55 -10.13 11.87
N SER A 66 -2.53 -10.21 12.78
CA SER A 66 -3.84 -10.77 12.41
C SER A 66 -4.60 -9.93 11.38
N LYS A 67 -4.17 -8.68 11.13
CA LYS A 67 -4.87 -7.73 10.25
C LYS A 67 -4.09 -7.32 9.01
N THR A 68 -2.79 -7.65 8.93
CA THR A 68 -1.92 -7.25 7.83
C THR A 68 -0.95 -8.37 7.46
N SER A 69 -0.66 -8.45 6.17
CA SER A 69 0.37 -9.35 5.62
C SER A 69 1.32 -8.56 4.75
N PHE A 70 2.61 -8.89 4.85
CA PHE A 70 3.68 -8.19 4.15
C PHE A 70 4.63 -9.16 3.46
N LEU A 71 5.08 -8.81 2.25
CA LEU A 71 6.09 -9.54 1.50
C LEU A 71 6.85 -8.61 0.54
N ILE A 72 7.98 -9.09 0.03
CA ILE A 72 8.70 -8.46 -1.08
C ILE A 72 8.80 -9.47 -2.21
N ASP A 73 8.45 -9.04 -3.43
CA ASP A 73 8.54 -9.84 -4.65
C ASP A 73 9.13 -9.00 -5.77
N ASP A 74 10.18 -9.51 -6.43
CA ASP A 74 10.90 -8.85 -7.53
C ASP A 74 11.20 -7.34 -7.31
N GLY A 75 11.57 -6.99 -6.08
CA GLY A 75 11.92 -5.62 -5.70
C GLY A 75 10.71 -4.71 -5.45
N VAL A 76 9.50 -5.26 -5.34
CA VAL A 76 8.29 -4.56 -4.93
C VAL A 76 7.88 -5.06 -3.55
N ALA A 77 7.73 -4.16 -2.59
CA ALA A 77 7.12 -4.46 -1.30
C ALA A 77 5.60 -4.43 -1.45
N VAL A 78 4.90 -5.38 -0.82
CA VAL A 78 3.44 -5.47 -0.87
C VAL A 78 2.90 -5.58 0.55
N LEU A 79 2.05 -4.63 0.93
CA LEU A 79 1.29 -4.63 2.16
C LEU A 79 -0.19 -4.89 1.85
N LEU A 80 -0.70 -6.01 2.35
CA LEU A 80 -2.11 -6.36 2.29
C LEU A 80 -2.76 -6.02 3.64
N LEU A 81 -3.82 -5.22 3.60
CA LEU A 81 -4.73 -4.97 4.72
C LEU A 81 -5.87 -5.98 4.65
N ASP A 82 -6.01 -6.82 5.68
CA ASP A 82 -7.14 -7.74 5.83
C ASP A 82 -7.43 -8.00 7.32
N ASP A 83 -8.34 -7.21 7.89
CA ASP A 83 -8.87 -7.44 9.25
C ASP A 83 -10.05 -8.44 9.29
N GLY A 84 -10.35 -9.09 8.16
CA GLY A 84 -11.52 -9.96 7.97
C GLY A 84 -12.85 -9.23 7.88
N LYS A 85 -12.86 -7.88 7.90
CA LYS A 85 -14.07 -7.04 7.96
C LYS A 85 -13.99 -5.86 6.98
N ALA A 86 -13.64 -4.68 7.47
CA ALA A 86 -13.74 -3.41 6.75
C ALA A 86 -12.38 -2.72 6.61
N ASN A 87 -11.29 -3.36 7.05
CA ASN A 87 -9.95 -2.80 7.15
C ASN A 87 -9.96 -1.48 7.93
N ALA A 88 -10.49 -1.54 9.15
CA ALA A 88 -10.49 -0.42 10.07
C ALA A 88 -9.06 -0.10 10.51
N VAL A 89 -8.68 1.18 10.46
CA VAL A 89 -7.31 1.64 10.70
C VAL A 89 -7.14 2.02 12.17
N GLY A 90 -6.57 1.10 12.93
CA GLY A 90 -6.07 1.31 14.29
C GLY A 90 -4.55 1.49 14.33
N TYR A 91 -3.98 1.58 15.53
CA TYR A 91 -2.53 1.73 15.72
C TYR A 91 -1.71 0.60 15.10
N ASP A 92 -2.19 -0.64 15.19
CA ASP A 92 -1.53 -1.81 14.59
C ASP A 92 -1.43 -1.72 13.06
N THR A 93 -2.48 -1.20 12.41
CA THR A 93 -2.46 -0.97 10.96
C THR A 93 -1.52 0.18 10.59
N LEU A 94 -1.53 1.28 11.37
CA LEU A 94 -0.62 2.40 11.14
C LEU A 94 0.85 1.99 11.30
N GLU A 95 1.17 1.23 12.36
CA GLU A 95 2.51 0.67 12.58
C GLU A 95 2.95 -0.26 11.43
N ALA A 96 2.03 -1.09 10.92
CA ALA A 96 2.32 -1.97 9.79
C ALA A 96 2.60 -1.19 8.49
N ILE A 97 1.86 -0.11 8.23
CA ILE A 97 2.11 0.78 7.08
C ILE A 97 3.47 1.45 7.22
N ASP A 98 3.77 1.99 8.40
CA ASP A 98 5.03 2.66 8.70
C ASP A 98 6.24 1.73 8.55
N ALA A 99 6.12 0.47 8.98
CA ALA A 99 7.15 -0.56 8.83
C ALA A 99 7.30 -1.02 7.37
N ALA A 100 6.19 -1.11 6.62
CA ALA A 100 6.21 -1.44 5.20
C ALA A 100 6.90 -0.34 4.37
N LEU A 101 6.65 0.93 4.71
CA LEU A 101 7.34 2.08 4.10
C LEU A 101 8.84 2.03 4.38
N GLU A 102 9.25 1.84 5.63
CA GLU A 102 10.68 1.73 5.99
C GLU A 102 11.35 0.59 5.22
N THR A 103 10.72 -0.58 5.21
CA THR A 103 11.24 -1.76 4.50
C THR A 103 11.33 -1.49 3.00
N ALA A 104 10.31 -0.88 2.39
CA ALA A 104 10.32 -0.56 0.98
C ALA A 104 11.43 0.46 0.63
N GLU A 105 11.68 1.41 1.53
CA GLU A 105 12.77 2.37 1.38
C GLU A 105 14.16 1.74 1.54
N GLN A 106 14.31 0.64 2.26
CA GLN A 106 15.59 -0.02 2.45
C GLN A 106 15.84 -1.11 1.39
N ASP A 107 14.84 -1.95 1.14
CA ASP A 107 15.02 -3.24 0.48
C ASP A 107 14.21 -3.40 -0.83
N ALA A 108 13.37 -2.42 -1.19
CA ALA A 108 12.55 -2.45 -2.40
C ALA A 108 12.73 -1.19 -3.28
N GLY A 109 12.09 -1.19 -4.44
CA GLY A 109 12.02 -0.04 -5.36
C GLY A 109 10.66 0.64 -5.38
N ALA A 110 9.61 0.00 -4.84
CA ALA A 110 8.25 0.53 -4.72
C ALA A 110 7.47 -0.21 -3.62
N LEU A 111 6.38 0.40 -3.16
CA LEU A 111 5.41 -0.20 -2.23
C LEU A 111 4.03 -0.29 -2.88
N VAL A 112 3.38 -1.45 -2.80
CA VAL A 112 1.95 -1.61 -3.07
C VAL A 112 1.21 -1.71 -1.74
N ILE A 113 0.19 -0.89 -1.55
CA ILE A 113 -0.77 -1.02 -0.45
C ILE A 113 -2.10 -1.49 -1.05
N SER A 114 -2.63 -2.60 -0.55
CA SER A 114 -3.91 -3.14 -1.02
C SER A 114 -4.79 -3.57 0.14
N GLY A 115 -6.11 -3.64 -0.10
CA GLY A 115 -7.07 -4.17 0.86
C GLY A 115 -7.53 -5.58 0.51
N ARG A 116 -8.50 -6.08 1.25
CA ARG A 116 -9.18 -7.34 0.95
C ARG A 116 -10.23 -7.13 -0.13
N GLU A 117 -10.76 -8.23 -0.69
CA GLU A 117 -11.83 -8.19 -1.69
C GLU A 117 -12.99 -7.26 -1.27
N GLY A 118 -13.33 -6.29 -2.12
CA GLY A 118 -14.42 -5.33 -1.91
C GLY A 118 -14.16 -4.25 -0.86
N ARG A 119 -13.06 -4.30 -0.10
CA ARG A 119 -12.76 -3.36 0.99
C ARG A 119 -11.29 -2.95 0.95
N PHE A 120 -11.02 -1.74 0.45
CA PHE A 120 -9.72 -1.13 0.64
C PHE A 120 -9.55 -0.74 2.12
N SER A 121 -10.38 0.20 2.59
CA SER A 121 -10.49 0.56 4.01
C SER A 121 -11.73 1.43 4.28
N ALA A 122 -12.38 1.21 5.43
CA ALA A 122 -13.48 2.04 5.91
C ALA A 122 -13.02 3.26 6.73
N GLY A 123 -11.71 3.46 6.92
CA GLY A 123 -11.16 4.57 7.70
C GLY A 123 -10.79 4.16 9.13
N PHE A 124 -10.74 5.14 10.05
CA PHE A 124 -10.29 4.92 11.42
C PHE A 124 -11.11 3.89 12.18
N ASP A 125 -10.45 3.17 13.09
CA ASP A 125 -11.09 2.19 13.95
C ASP A 125 -12.03 2.87 14.95
N LEU A 126 -13.34 2.73 14.69
CA LEU A 126 -14.38 3.31 15.51
C LEU A 126 -14.40 2.77 16.95
N SER A 127 -13.79 1.61 17.22
CA SER A 127 -13.66 1.12 18.60
C SER A 127 -12.71 2.02 19.42
N VAL A 128 -11.59 2.44 18.83
CA VAL A 128 -10.64 3.38 19.44
C VAL A 128 -11.21 4.78 19.50
N ILE A 129 -11.86 5.25 18.43
CA ILE A 129 -12.56 6.56 18.44
C ILE A 129 -13.62 6.59 19.55
N GLY A 130 -14.31 5.47 19.78
CA GLY A 130 -15.34 5.34 20.80
C GLY A 130 -14.86 5.36 22.25
N GLU A 131 -13.54 5.28 22.51
CA GLU A 131 -12.97 5.35 23.86
C GLU A 131 -13.03 6.77 24.45
N GLY A 132 -13.12 7.79 23.61
CA GLY A 132 -13.28 9.19 24.04
C GLY A 132 -12.55 10.18 23.13
N PRO A 133 -12.77 11.50 23.32
CA PRO A 133 -12.18 12.55 22.49
C PRO A 133 -10.65 12.48 22.42
N GLU A 134 -9.97 12.23 23.55
CA GLU A 134 -8.50 12.17 23.59
C GLU A 134 -7.96 10.99 22.79
N ALA A 135 -8.61 9.81 22.88
CA ALA A 135 -8.22 8.63 22.11
C ALA A 135 -8.46 8.84 20.61
N ALA A 136 -9.58 9.46 20.25
CA ALA A 136 -9.90 9.81 18.87
C ALA A 136 -8.86 10.78 18.29
N GLN A 137 -8.52 11.82 19.04
CA GLN A 137 -7.51 12.80 18.67
C GLN A 137 -6.13 12.16 18.52
N ALA A 138 -5.73 11.28 19.45
CA ALA A 138 -4.45 10.58 19.36
C ALA A 138 -4.36 9.69 18.12
N LEU A 139 -5.42 8.94 17.79
CA LEU A 139 -5.45 8.06 16.63
C LEU A 139 -5.41 8.85 15.32
N VAL A 140 -6.20 9.92 15.22
CA VAL A 140 -6.24 10.76 14.01
C VAL A 140 -4.91 11.50 13.82
N ALA A 141 -4.26 11.95 14.89
CA ALA A 141 -2.91 12.53 14.80
C ALA A 141 -1.86 11.51 14.35
N ALA A 142 -1.95 10.25 14.80
CA ALA A 142 -1.11 9.18 14.31
C ALA A 142 -1.37 8.91 12.82
N GLY A 143 -2.64 8.85 12.40
CA GLY A 143 -3.04 8.71 11.00
C GLY A 143 -2.51 9.84 10.12
N ALA A 144 -2.60 11.09 10.58
CA ALA A 144 -2.07 12.24 9.84
C ALA A 144 -0.56 12.13 9.58
N ARG A 145 0.21 11.68 10.58
CA ARG A 145 1.65 11.43 10.44
C ARG A 145 1.93 10.30 9.44
N THR A 146 1.21 9.18 9.54
CA THR A 146 1.35 8.08 8.56
C THR A 146 0.96 8.51 7.15
N ALA A 147 -0.13 9.28 6.97
CA ALA A 147 -0.53 9.81 5.67
C ALA A 147 0.55 10.75 5.07
N ALA A 148 1.17 11.60 5.90
CA ALA A 148 2.31 12.42 5.49
C ALA A 148 3.54 11.57 5.12
N ARG A 149 3.79 10.46 5.83
CA ARG A 149 4.87 9.51 5.50
C ARG A 149 4.63 8.81 4.16
N ILE A 150 3.41 8.34 3.88
CA ILE A 150 3.06 7.75 2.57
C ILE A 150 3.29 8.80 1.47
N TYR A 151 2.76 10.01 1.66
CA TYR A 151 2.86 11.11 0.70
C TYR A 151 4.31 11.57 0.46
N GLY A 152 5.16 11.49 1.50
CA GLY A 152 6.57 11.88 1.51
C GLY A 152 7.58 10.74 1.26
N ALA A 153 7.13 9.51 1.02
CA ALA A 153 8.01 8.33 0.94
C ALA A 153 9.15 8.47 -0.08
N GLN A 154 10.29 7.81 0.15
CA GLN A 154 11.45 7.87 -0.76
C GLN A 154 11.36 6.85 -1.92
N VAL A 155 10.29 6.06 -1.96
CA VAL A 155 9.92 5.15 -3.04
C VAL A 155 8.51 5.44 -3.54
N PRO A 156 8.17 5.11 -4.79
CA PRO A 156 6.81 5.16 -5.28
C PRO A 156 5.85 4.27 -4.48
N VAL A 157 4.68 4.81 -4.15
CA VAL A 157 3.60 4.08 -3.47
C VAL A 157 2.41 3.92 -4.42
N VAL A 158 2.03 2.68 -4.67
CA VAL A 158 0.87 2.29 -5.48
C VAL A 158 -0.25 1.80 -4.55
N ALA A 159 -1.42 2.43 -4.61
CA ALA A 159 -2.61 1.95 -3.94
C ALA A 159 -3.45 1.09 -4.91
N ALA A 160 -3.67 -0.17 -4.53
CA ALA A 160 -4.59 -1.09 -5.21
C ALA A 160 -5.91 -1.13 -4.45
N CYS A 161 -6.85 -0.28 -4.86
CA CYS A 161 -8.15 -0.09 -4.24
C CYS A 161 -9.14 -1.18 -4.67
N THR A 162 -9.25 -2.21 -3.84
CA THR A 162 -10.09 -3.41 -4.06
C THR A 162 -11.60 -3.19 -3.92
N GLY A 163 -12.03 -1.98 -3.54
CA GLY A 163 -13.44 -1.64 -3.37
C GLY A 163 -13.64 -0.38 -2.54
N HIS A 164 -14.39 -0.47 -1.43
CA HIS A 164 -14.72 0.70 -0.63
C HIS A 164 -13.48 1.35 0.01
N ALA A 165 -13.36 2.66 -0.13
CA ALA A 165 -12.29 3.49 0.45
C ALA A 165 -12.91 4.76 1.05
N LEU A 166 -13.20 4.74 2.35
CA LEU A 166 -13.94 5.81 3.04
C LEU A 166 -13.09 6.45 4.13
N ALA A 167 -13.31 7.74 4.40
CA ALA A 167 -12.59 8.51 5.41
C ALA A 167 -11.07 8.33 5.26
N PHE A 168 -10.36 7.83 6.28
CA PHE A 168 -8.91 7.58 6.18
C PHE A 168 -8.53 6.58 5.06
N GLY A 169 -9.42 5.67 4.66
CA GLY A 169 -9.22 4.84 3.48
C GLY A 169 -9.11 5.65 2.18
N ALA A 170 -9.92 6.69 2.03
CA ALA A 170 -9.80 7.63 0.91
C ALA A 170 -8.55 8.50 1.05
N ILE A 171 -8.16 8.88 2.28
CA ILE A 171 -6.93 9.64 2.53
C ILE A 171 -5.69 8.83 2.12
N MET A 172 -5.65 7.53 2.41
CA MET A 172 -4.56 6.66 1.93
C MET A 172 -4.44 6.66 0.40
N LEU A 173 -5.57 6.73 -0.33
CA LEU A 173 -5.53 6.92 -1.79
C LEU A 173 -4.92 8.28 -2.13
N LEU A 174 -5.36 9.37 -1.49
CA LEU A 174 -4.84 10.72 -1.75
C LEU A 174 -3.34 10.85 -1.37
N SER A 175 -2.85 10.07 -0.41
CA SER A 175 -1.43 10.03 -0.06
C SER A 175 -0.57 9.25 -1.05
N SER A 176 -1.16 8.43 -1.93
CA SER A 176 -0.43 7.53 -2.84
C SER A 176 -0.12 8.16 -4.21
N ASP A 177 0.91 7.65 -4.89
CA ASP A 177 1.36 8.17 -6.18
C ASP A 177 0.52 7.68 -7.34
N VAL A 178 0.25 6.37 -7.36
CA VAL A 178 -0.60 5.72 -8.36
C VAL A 178 -1.72 4.98 -7.65
N ARG A 179 -2.95 5.17 -8.14
CA ARG A 179 -4.17 4.75 -7.47
C ARG A 179 -5.05 4.01 -8.47
N ILE A 180 -5.04 2.70 -8.39
CA ILE A 180 -5.77 1.82 -9.32
C ILE A 180 -6.97 1.26 -8.55
N GLY A 181 -8.17 1.37 -9.10
CA GLY A 181 -9.38 0.81 -8.49
C GLY A 181 -9.93 -0.38 -9.24
N ALA A 182 -10.60 -1.29 -8.53
CA ALA A 182 -11.43 -2.32 -9.14
C ALA A 182 -12.77 -1.74 -9.65
N ASP A 183 -13.24 -2.20 -10.82
CA ASP A 183 -14.54 -1.85 -11.41
C ASP A 183 -15.67 -2.64 -10.72
N VAL A 184 -15.88 -2.34 -9.44
CA VAL A 184 -16.89 -2.97 -8.58
C VAL A 184 -17.84 -1.93 -7.99
N GLU A 185 -18.98 -2.37 -7.47
CA GLU A 185 -19.85 -1.49 -6.70
C GLU A 185 -19.16 -1.11 -5.39
N ALA A 186 -18.64 0.11 -5.33
CA ALA A 186 -17.92 0.65 -4.18
C ALA A 186 -18.21 2.13 -3.99
N LYS A 187 -17.95 2.60 -2.77
CA LYS A 187 -18.04 4.02 -2.38
C LYS A 187 -16.64 4.50 -2.00
N ILE A 188 -16.23 5.60 -2.61
CA ILE A 188 -14.95 6.25 -2.39
C ILE A 188 -15.19 7.72 -2.03
N GLY A 189 -14.64 8.18 -0.90
CA GLY A 189 -14.78 9.58 -0.51
C GLY A 189 -14.53 9.87 0.96
N LEU A 190 -14.51 11.17 1.27
CA LEU A 190 -14.38 11.71 2.62
C LEU A 190 -15.81 11.91 3.17
N THR A 191 -16.16 11.17 4.22
CA THR A 191 -17.53 11.08 4.75
C THR A 191 -17.72 11.82 6.07
N GLU A 192 -16.69 12.46 6.61
CA GLU A 192 -16.64 13.06 7.93
C GLU A 192 -17.77 14.09 8.13
N VAL A 193 -18.01 14.99 7.17
CA VAL A 193 -19.08 16.02 7.30
C VAL A 193 -20.46 15.37 7.38
N SER A 194 -20.69 14.26 6.66
CA SER A 194 -21.98 13.58 6.67
C SER A 194 -22.34 12.97 8.04
N ILE A 195 -21.35 12.81 8.93
CA ILE A 195 -21.50 12.31 10.29
C ILE A 195 -21.24 13.39 11.35
N GLY A 196 -21.23 14.67 10.97
CA GLY A 196 -21.07 15.80 11.88
C GLY A 196 -19.63 16.05 12.33
N MET A 197 -18.63 15.52 11.62
CA MET A 197 -17.22 15.76 11.91
C MET A 197 -16.60 16.71 10.87
N PRO A 198 -15.86 17.74 11.29
CA PRO A 198 -15.09 18.55 10.35
C PRO A 198 -13.95 17.71 9.74
N LEU A 199 -13.65 17.94 8.47
CA LEU A 199 -12.44 17.38 7.87
C LEU A 199 -11.22 18.08 8.50
N PRO A 200 -10.24 17.33 9.02
CA PRO A 200 -9.00 17.90 9.54
C PRO A 200 -8.18 18.51 8.39
N ILE A 201 -7.34 19.49 8.72
CA ILE A 201 -6.46 20.19 7.76
C ILE A 201 -5.66 19.20 6.93
N PHE A 202 -5.13 18.12 7.51
CA PHE A 202 -4.33 17.18 6.72
C PHE A 202 -5.10 16.48 5.59
N ALA A 203 -6.37 16.14 5.84
CA ALA A 203 -7.24 15.58 4.83
C ALA A 203 -7.55 16.62 3.74
N ILE A 204 -7.75 17.88 4.14
CA ILE A 204 -7.99 19.02 3.23
C ILE A 204 -6.78 19.30 2.34
N GLU A 205 -5.55 19.31 2.89
CA GLU A 205 -4.34 19.56 2.11
C GLU A 205 -4.09 18.45 1.08
N LEU A 206 -4.23 17.18 1.47
CA LEU A 206 -4.11 16.04 0.56
C LEU A 206 -5.21 16.03 -0.51
N ALA A 207 -6.45 16.38 -0.12
CA ALA A 207 -7.55 16.52 -1.06
C ALA A 207 -7.31 17.69 -2.04
N ARG A 208 -6.75 18.80 -1.58
CA ARG A 208 -6.46 19.98 -2.41
C ARG A 208 -5.38 19.71 -3.45
N ASP A 209 -4.37 18.93 -3.08
CA ASP A 209 -3.30 18.52 -4.00
C ASP A 209 -3.79 17.56 -5.09
N ARG A 210 -4.65 16.60 -4.73
CA ARG A 210 -4.96 15.46 -5.62
C ARG A 210 -6.32 15.51 -6.29
N LEU A 211 -7.32 16.14 -5.67
CA LEU A 211 -8.66 16.21 -6.25
C LEU A 211 -8.74 17.31 -7.30
N SER A 212 -9.59 17.05 -8.28
CA SER A 212 -9.96 18.06 -9.26
C SER A 212 -10.65 19.24 -8.56
N PRO A 213 -10.28 20.51 -8.85
CA PRO A 213 -10.93 21.67 -8.22
C PRO A 213 -12.45 21.71 -8.41
N ARG A 214 -12.98 21.18 -9.52
CA ARG A 214 -14.44 21.03 -9.77
C ARG A 214 -15.14 20.12 -8.76
N HIS A 215 -14.44 19.15 -8.20
CA HIS A 215 -14.98 18.15 -7.28
C HIS A 215 -14.58 18.41 -5.83
N PHE A 216 -13.65 19.34 -5.57
CA PHE A 216 -13.12 19.59 -4.23
C PHE A 216 -14.22 19.90 -3.20
N THR A 217 -15.12 20.85 -3.48
CA THR A 217 -16.23 21.18 -2.56
C THR A 217 -17.22 20.02 -2.41
N ALA A 218 -17.50 19.29 -3.50
CA ALA A 218 -18.38 18.13 -3.46
C ALA A 218 -17.81 17.04 -2.55
N ALA A 219 -16.53 16.72 -2.71
CA ALA A 219 -15.82 15.71 -1.94
C ALA A 219 -15.58 16.10 -0.48
N THR A 220 -15.36 17.38 -0.19
CA THR A 220 -15.07 17.87 1.16
C THR A 220 -16.33 18.34 1.88
N SER A 221 -16.75 19.59 1.67
CA SER A 221 -17.85 20.23 2.39
C SER A 221 -19.21 19.54 2.20
N LEU A 222 -19.42 18.85 1.07
CA LEU A 222 -20.68 18.15 0.80
C LEU A 222 -20.61 16.64 1.03
N ALA A 223 -19.46 16.11 1.46
CA ALA A 223 -19.23 14.68 1.73
C ALA A 223 -19.76 13.74 0.61
N THR A 224 -19.62 14.16 -0.65
CA THR A 224 -20.06 13.37 -1.79
C THR A 224 -19.18 12.13 -1.91
N VAL A 225 -19.83 10.97 -1.97
CA VAL A 225 -19.18 9.69 -2.28
C VAL A 225 -19.30 9.37 -3.76
N PHE A 226 -18.23 8.79 -4.31
CA PHE A 226 -18.12 8.49 -5.73
C PHE A 226 -18.09 6.97 -5.96
N SER A 227 -18.59 6.54 -7.10
CA SER A 227 -18.28 5.21 -7.65
C SER A 227 -16.82 5.15 -8.10
N PRO A 228 -16.21 3.98 -8.37
CA PRO A 228 -14.83 3.91 -8.87
C PRO A 228 -14.59 4.78 -10.11
N ARG A 229 -15.49 4.76 -11.09
CA ARG A 229 -15.37 5.61 -12.28
C ARG A 229 -15.53 7.11 -11.96
N GLY A 230 -16.47 7.46 -11.08
CA GLY A 230 -16.60 8.84 -10.60
C GLY A 230 -15.39 9.30 -9.78
N ALA A 231 -14.73 8.39 -9.08
CA ALA A 231 -13.54 8.64 -8.28
C ALA A 231 -12.31 8.94 -9.16
N VAL A 232 -12.25 8.40 -10.39
CA VAL A 232 -11.27 8.83 -11.40
C VAL A 232 -11.51 10.30 -11.79
N GLU A 233 -12.75 10.67 -12.12
CA GLU A 233 -13.10 12.05 -12.48
C GLU A 233 -12.86 13.06 -11.33
N ALA A 234 -13.11 12.62 -10.10
CA ALA A 234 -12.86 13.40 -8.89
C ALA A 234 -11.37 13.55 -8.57
N GLY A 235 -10.55 12.56 -8.93
CA GLY A 235 -9.10 12.53 -8.64
C GLY A 235 -8.71 11.69 -7.43
N TYR A 236 -9.59 10.82 -6.92
CA TYR A 236 -9.25 9.81 -5.90
C TYR A 236 -8.50 8.61 -6.49
N LEU A 237 -8.82 8.25 -7.74
CA LEU A 237 -8.18 7.19 -8.50
C LEU A 237 -7.57 7.77 -9.78
N ASP A 238 -6.55 7.10 -10.32
CA ASP A 238 -5.95 7.41 -11.62
C ASP A 238 -6.62 6.58 -12.73
N GLU A 239 -6.97 5.33 -12.44
CA GLU A 239 -7.63 4.43 -13.37
C GLU A 239 -8.48 3.38 -12.65
N VAL A 240 -9.33 2.70 -13.41
CA VAL A 240 -10.16 1.59 -12.96
C VAL A 240 -9.98 0.41 -13.91
N VAL A 241 -9.77 -0.78 -13.35
CA VAL A 241 -9.56 -2.04 -14.08
C VAL A 241 -10.52 -3.12 -13.60
N ALA A 242 -10.62 -4.25 -14.29
CA ALA A 242 -11.41 -5.38 -13.81
C ALA A 242 -10.91 -5.85 -12.44
N ALA A 243 -11.80 -6.35 -11.59
CA ALA A 243 -11.45 -6.69 -10.20
C ALA A 243 -10.38 -7.79 -10.14
N GLU A 244 -10.47 -8.76 -11.03
CA GLU A 244 -9.52 -9.85 -11.22
C GLU A 244 -8.12 -9.38 -11.67
N ASP A 245 -8.05 -8.27 -12.40
CA ASP A 245 -6.80 -7.73 -12.96
C ASP A 245 -6.11 -6.73 -12.02
N LEU A 246 -6.80 -6.26 -10.97
CA LEU A 246 -6.34 -5.15 -10.12
C LEU A 246 -4.93 -5.38 -9.54
N HIS A 247 -4.69 -6.56 -8.98
CA HIS A 247 -3.43 -6.84 -8.31
C HIS A 247 -2.29 -7.02 -9.32
N GLU A 248 -2.55 -7.65 -10.46
CA GLU A 248 -1.57 -7.74 -11.55
C GLU A 248 -1.21 -6.34 -12.06
N ALA A 249 -2.21 -5.49 -12.35
CA ALA A 249 -2.00 -4.12 -12.79
C ALA A 249 -1.20 -3.28 -11.77
N ALA A 250 -1.48 -3.45 -10.47
CA ALA A 250 -0.76 -2.75 -9.41
C ALA A 250 0.71 -3.22 -9.30
N LEU A 251 0.96 -4.52 -9.38
CA LEU A 251 2.30 -5.09 -9.36
C LEU A 251 3.11 -4.71 -10.61
N GLU A 252 2.50 -4.77 -11.79
CA GLU A 252 3.13 -4.32 -13.04
C GLU A 252 3.53 -2.84 -12.93
N ARG A 253 2.61 -1.99 -12.46
CA ARG A 253 2.88 -0.57 -12.27
C ARG A 253 4.01 -0.33 -11.27
N ALA A 254 3.97 -1.01 -10.13
CA ALA A 254 5.00 -0.89 -9.10
C ALA A 254 6.36 -1.40 -9.59
N GLY A 255 6.40 -2.53 -10.31
CA GLY A 255 7.62 -3.10 -10.88
C GLY A 255 8.23 -2.21 -11.96
N ALA A 256 7.40 -1.62 -12.83
CA ALA A 256 7.85 -0.63 -13.81
C ALA A 256 8.48 0.59 -13.11
N LEU A 257 7.80 1.13 -12.09
CA LEU A 257 8.28 2.25 -11.28
C LEU A 257 9.61 1.91 -10.57
N ALA A 258 9.69 0.75 -9.93
CA ALA A 258 10.90 0.25 -9.28
C ALA A 258 12.08 0.11 -10.26
N GLY A 259 11.81 -0.28 -11.52
CA GLY A 259 12.84 -0.46 -12.55
C GLY A 259 13.42 0.82 -13.13
N HIS A 260 12.62 1.89 -13.26
CA HIS A 260 13.03 3.12 -13.96
C HIS A 260 13.10 4.41 -13.12
N VAL A 261 12.43 4.49 -11.97
CA VAL A 261 12.47 5.67 -11.09
C VAL A 261 13.80 5.70 -10.34
N ARG A 262 14.57 6.78 -10.54
CA ARG A 262 15.86 6.96 -9.86
C ARG A 262 15.65 7.61 -8.50
N ARG A 263 15.81 6.83 -7.43
CA ARG A 263 15.55 7.19 -6.02
C ARG A 263 16.02 8.60 -5.62
N THR A 264 17.26 8.98 -5.92
CA THR A 264 17.78 10.32 -5.58
C THR A 264 17.03 11.44 -6.28
N ALA A 265 16.80 11.32 -7.60
CA ALA A 265 16.07 12.32 -8.36
C ALA A 265 14.60 12.39 -7.91
N PHE A 266 13.99 11.22 -7.68
CA PHE A 266 12.64 11.10 -7.17
C PHE A 266 12.46 11.79 -5.82
N GLY A 267 13.32 11.51 -4.85
CA GLY A 267 13.24 12.13 -3.51
C GLY A 267 13.43 13.64 -3.55
N LEU A 268 14.36 14.15 -4.39
CA LEU A 268 14.56 15.59 -4.56
C LEU A 268 13.34 16.26 -5.22
N THR A 269 12.83 15.69 -6.32
CA THR A 269 11.63 16.22 -6.99
C THR A 269 10.43 16.17 -6.06
N ARG A 270 10.23 15.06 -5.35
CA ARG A 270 9.14 14.90 -4.38
C ARG A 270 9.19 15.98 -3.32
N ARG A 271 10.36 16.22 -2.73
CA ARG A 271 10.55 17.30 -1.75
C ARG A 271 10.10 18.64 -2.33
N THR A 272 10.61 19.01 -3.51
CA THR A 272 10.21 20.27 -4.16
C THR A 272 8.70 20.38 -4.39
N THR A 273 8.02 19.28 -4.71
CA THR A 273 6.58 19.28 -5.01
C THR A 273 5.67 19.10 -3.80
N ARG A 274 6.15 18.53 -2.69
CA ARG A 274 5.31 18.05 -1.58
C ARG A 274 5.70 18.58 -0.21
N GLU A 275 6.89 19.16 -0.05
CA GLU A 275 7.39 19.64 1.26
C GLU A 275 6.48 20.71 1.85
N GLU A 276 6.00 21.67 1.07
CA GLU A 276 5.06 22.70 1.57
C GLU A 276 3.78 22.10 2.15
N THR A 277 3.19 21.12 1.46
CA THR A 277 2.01 20.39 1.94
C THR A 277 2.31 19.59 3.21
N ILE A 278 3.43 18.87 3.25
CA ILE A 278 3.84 18.08 4.43
C ILE A 278 4.09 19.01 5.62
N ASP A 279 4.81 20.12 5.42
CA ASP A 279 5.08 21.10 6.46
C ASP A 279 3.79 21.73 6.98
N ARG A 280 2.85 22.06 6.08
CA ARG A 280 1.52 22.55 6.47
C ARG A 280 0.80 21.54 7.35
N ILE A 281 0.76 20.27 6.93
CA ILE A 281 0.13 19.17 7.68
C ILE A 281 0.75 19.05 9.08
N LEU A 282 2.07 18.93 9.16
CA LEU A 282 2.76 18.60 10.41
C LEU A 282 2.82 19.79 11.36
N SER A 283 2.99 21.02 10.85
CA SER A 283 3.07 22.22 11.70
C SER A 283 1.72 22.62 12.31
N THR A 284 0.60 22.30 11.65
CA THR A 284 -0.74 22.61 12.20
C THR A 284 -1.34 21.47 12.99
N LEU A 285 -0.75 20.27 12.98
CA LEU A 285 -1.39 19.04 13.45
C LEU A 285 -1.89 19.14 14.90
N ASP A 286 -1.07 19.65 15.82
CA ASP A 286 -1.41 19.74 17.25
C ASP A 286 -2.54 20.73 17.54
N GLU A 287 -2.74 21.73 16.67
CA GLU A 287 -3.85 22.68 16.79
C GLU A 287 -5.10 22.16 16.08
N ASP A 288 -4.93 21.60 14.88
CA ASP A 288 -5.98 21.03 14.05
C ASP A 288 -6.74 19.92 14.79
N ILE A 289 -6.00 19.00 15.41
CA ILE A 289 -6.58 17.85 16.11
C ILE A 289 -7.46 18.25 17.29
N LYS A 290 -7.22 19.41 17.93
CA LYS A 290 -8.08 19.88 19.03
C LYS A 290 -9.49 20.21 18.59
N SER A 291 -9.67 20.50 17.30
CA SER A 291 -10.99 20.74 16.69
C SER A 291 -11.66 19.44 16.20
N PHE A 292 -10.96 18.31 16.28
CA PHE A 292 -11.50 17.02 15.87
C PHE A 292 -12.48 16.48 16.93
N GLY A 293 -13.73 16.34 16.52
CA GLY A 293 -14.84 15.82 17.31
C GLY A 293 -16.16 15.91 16.54
N VAL A 294 -17.20 15.24 17.04
CA VAL A 294 -18.56 15.44 16.53
C VAL A 294 -19.05 16.81 17.01
N LEU A 295 -19.47 17.65 16.07
CA LEU A 295 -20.03 18.97 16.35
C LEU A 295 -21.57 18.89 16.28
N ASP A 296 -22.23 19.63 17.16
CA ASP A 296 -23.71 19.74 17.26
C ASP A 296 -24.37 20.37 16.03
#